data_AF-A0A1B8Y0J7-F1
#
_entry.id   AF-A0A1B8Y0J7-F1
#
_cell.length_a   1.000
_cell.length_b   1.000
_cell.length_c   1.000
_cell.angle_alpha   90.00
_cell.angle_beta   90.00
_cell.angle_gamma   90.00
#
_symmetry.space_group_name_H-M   'P 1'
#
loop_
_entity.id
_entity.type
_entity.pdbx_description
1 polymer ?
#
loop_
_entity_poly.entity_id
_entity_poly.type
_entity_poly.pdbx_seq_one_letter_code
_entity_poly.pdbx_strand_id
1 'polypeptide(L)'
;VMSSYAMCVRYDGVEVDDTHCDAVTRPEPVHEFCAGRECQPRWETSSWSECSRTCGEGYQFRIVRCWKMISPGFDSSVYNDLCEAADITRPDEKKICRNPACGPQWEMSEWSE
;
A
#
# COMPACT_ATOMS: atom_id res chain seq x y z
N VAL A 1 -12.23 5.08 18.64
CA VAL A 1 -12.04 5.46 17.22
C VAL A 1 -12.11 4.18 16.43
N MET A 2 -13.24 3.86 15.82
CA MET A 2 -13.42 2.59 15.10
C MET A 2 -13.26 2.86 13.62
N SER A 3 -12.03 2.70 13.12
CA SER A 3 -11.79 2.65 11.68
C SER A 3 -12.33 1.32 11.16
N SER A 4 -13.40 1.34 10.36
CA SER A 4 -13.82 0.13 9.64
C SER A 4 -12.87 -0.10 8.47
N TYR A 5 -12.12 -1.20 8.50
CA TYR A 5 -11.32 -1.66 7.37
C TYR A 5 -12.01 -2.86 6.72
N ALA A 6 -11.96 -2.91 5.38
CA ALA A 6 -12.49 -4.05 4.65
C ALA A 6 -11.50 -5.22 4.75
N MET A 7 -12.00 -6.38 5.18
CA MET A 7 -11.26 -7.65 5.22
C MET A 7 -11.89 -8.62 4.23
N CYS A 8 -11.06 -9.34 3.48
CA CYS A 8 -11.53 -10.47 2.69
C CYS A 8 -11.76 -11.67 3.62
N VAL A 9 -13.02 -12.10 3.79
CA VAL A 9 -13.38 -13.22 4.66
C VAL A 9 -14.16 -14.29 3.90
N ARG A 10 -13.90 -15.56 4.23
CA ARG A 10 -14.65 -16.70 3.73
C ARG A 10 -15.99 -16.87 4.46
N TYR A 11 -16.83 -17.80 3.97
CA TYR A 11 -18.14 -18.13 4.57
C TYR A 11 -18.07 -18.63 6.02
N ASP A 12 -16.92 -19.15 6.45
CA ASP A 12 -16.63 -19.61 7.81
C ASP A 12 -16.02 -18.52 8.70
N GLY A 13 -15.92 -17.28 8.20
CA GLY A 13 -15.43 -16.11 8.94
C GLY A 13 -13.91 -16.01 9.03
N VAL A 14 -13.16 -16.87 8.34
CA VAL A 14 -11.69 -16.81 8.30
C VAL A 14 -11.24 -15.73 7.32
N GLU A 15 -10.36 -14.84 7.79
CA GLU A 15 -9.67 -13.84 6.96
C GLU A 15 -8.72 -14.54 5.98
N VAL A 16 -8.79 -14.12 4.72
CA VAL A 16 -7.95 -14.62 3.62
C VAL A 16 -7.34 -13.44 2.87
N ASP A 17 -6.38 -13.74 1.99
CA ASP A 17 -5.74 -12.72 1.18
C ASP A 17 -6.76 -12.00 0.27
N ASP A 18 -6.60 -10.68 0.13
CA ASP A 18 -7.47 -9.80 -0.67
C ASP A 18 -7.63 -10.27 -2.13
N THR A 19 -6.65 -11.02 -2.68
CA THR A 19 -6.71 -11.58 -4.04
C THR A 19 -7.84 -12.61 -4.23
N HIS A 20 -8.38 -13.16 -3.15
CA HIS A 20 -9.53 -14.07 -3.20
C HIS A 20 -10.88 -13.35 -3.27
N CYS A 21 -10.93 -12.06 -2.98
CA CYS A 21 -12.13 -11.24 -3.11
C CYS A 21 -12.11 -10.46 -4.43
N ASP A 22 -13.29 -10.28 -5.04
CA ASP A 22 -13.40 -9.45 -6.24
C ASP A 22 -13.17 -7.98 -5.87
N ALA A 23 -12.13 -7.39 -6.46
CA ALA A 23 -11.76 -5.99 -6.25
C ALA A 23 -12.91 -5.01 -6.56
N VAL A 24 -13.81 -5.36 -7.49
CA VAL A 24 -14.98 -4.54 -7.83
C VAL A 24 -16.00 -4.48 -6.70
N THR A 25 -16.03 -5.53 -5.86
CA THR A 25 -16.96 -5.64 -4.73
C THR A 25 -16.36 -5.19 -3.40
N ARG A 26 -15.08 -4.78 -3.42
CA ARG A 26 -14.42 -4.23 -2.23
C ARG A 26 -15.20 -2.99 -1.77
N PRO A 27 -15.72 -2.96 -0.54
CA PRO A 27 -16.38 -1.78 -0.02
C PRO A 27 -15.43 -0.60 -0.09
N GLU A 28 -15.90 0.53 -0.62
CA GLU A 28 -15.17 1.78 -0.44
C GLU A 28 -15.06 2.05 1.06
N PRO A 29 -13.89 2.49 1.54
CA PRO A 29 -13.76 2.86 2.94
C PRO A 29 -14.80 3.93 3.25
N VAL A 30 -15.82 3.57 4.03
CA VAL A 30 -16.77 4.53 4.56
C VAL A 30 -16.01 5.32 5.61
N HIS A 31 -15.41 6.42 5.17
CA HIS A 31 -14.87 7.41 6.08
C HIS A 31 -16.05 8.00 6.83
N GLU A 32 -16.13 7.73 8.13
CA GLU A 32 -17.09 8.41 8.99
C GLU A 32 -16.91 9.91 8.77
N PHE A 33 -17.96 10.59 8.27
CA PHE A 33 -17.98 12.04 8.21
C PHE A 33 -17.68 12.53 9.62
N CYS A 34 -16.56 13.21 9.81
CA CYS A 34 -16.21 13.80 11.10
C CYS A 34 -17.35 14.75 11.48
N ALA A 35 -18.27 14.30 12.34
CA ALA A 35 -19.52 14.99 12.62
C ALA A 35 -19.24 16.33 13.31
N GLY A 36 -19.06 17.39 12.52
CA GLY A 36 -18.88 18.77 12.97
C GLY A 36 -17.49 19.11 13.53
N ARG A 37 -16.46 18.28 13.35
CA ARG A 37 -15.07 18.57 13.78
C ARG A 37 -14.12 18.44 12.59
N GLU A 38 -13.05 19.24 12.54
CA GLU A 38 -12.02 19.08 11.51
C GLU A 38 -11.53 17.62 11.48
N CYS A 39 -11.51 17.02 10.29
CA CYS A 39 -11.01 15.67 10.14
C CYS A 39 -9.51 15.61 10.37
N GLN A 40 -9.07 14.59 11.11
CA GLN A 40 -7.67 14.25 11.25
C GLN A 40 -7.07 13.92 9.87
N PRO A 41 -5.82 14.31 9.59
CA PRO A 41 -5.13 13.88 8.39
C PRO A 41 -4.89 12.37 8.43
N ARG A 42 -4.63 11.74 7.28
CA ARG A 42 -4.40 10.29 7.16
C ARG A 42 -3.38 9.98 6.07
N TRP A 43 -2.63 8.91 6.24
CA TRP A 43 -1.84 8.35 5.15
C TRP A 43 -2.72 7.52 4.22
N GLU A 44 -2.63 7.79 2.93
CA GLU A 44 -3.17 6.91 1.89
C GLU A 44 -2.04 6.33 1.06
N THR A 45 -2.24 5.08 0.64
CA THR A 45 -1.25 4.35 -0.14
C THR A 45 -1.86 3.85 -1.44
N SER A 46 -1.09 3.93 -2.53
CA SER A 46 -1.46 3.21 -3.76
C SER A 46 -1.25 1.70 -3.59
N SER A 47 -1.70 0.95 -4.59
CA SER A 47 -1.24 -0.43 -4.80
C SER A 47 0.29 -0.48 -4.96
N TRP A 48 0.86 -1.63 -4.62
CA TRP A 48 2.26 -1.93 -4.88
C TRP A 48 2.50 -2.08 -6.39
N SER A 49 3.66 -1.61 -6.85
CA SER A 49 4.17 -1.86 -8.20
C SER A 49 4.46 -3.35 -8.40
N GLU A 50 4.69 -3.74 -9.66
CA GLU A 50 5.34 -5.01 -9.94
C GLU A 50 6.75 -5.06 -9.32
N CYS A 51 7.25 -6.29 -9.15
CA CYS A 51 8.59 -6.50 -8.63
C CYS A 51 9.63 -5.96 -9.61
N SER A 52 10.64 -5.24 -9.12
CA SER A 52 11.70 -4.64 -9.95
C SER A 52 12.57 -5.65 -10.71
N ARG A 53 12.44 -6.93 -10.37
CA ARG A 53 13.06 -8.05 -11.08
C ARG A 53 11.98 -9.06 -11.41
N THR A 54 12.26 -9.91 -12.38
CA THR A 54 11.45 -11.10 -12.71
C THR A 54 12.04 -12.40 -12.15
N CYS A 55 13.27 -12.35 -11.63
CA CYS A 55 13.95 -13.45 -10.95
C CYS A 55 14.80 -12.93 -9.78
N GLY A 56 15.00 -13.77 -8.77
CA GLY A 56 15.73 -13.44 -7.55
C GLY A 56 15.02 -12.41 -6.66
N GLU A 57 15.79 -11.77 -5.79
CA GLU A 57 15.30 -10.73 -4.89
C GLU A 57 15.24 -9.36 -5.57
N GLY A 58 14.09 -8.70 -5.50
CA GLY A 58 13.86 -7.36 -6.00
C GLY A 58 13.06 -6.50 -5.02
N TYR A 59 12.54 -5.38 -5.50
CA TYR A 59 11.74 -4.45 -4.72
C TYR A 59 10.41 -4.10 -5.39
N GLN A 60 9.39 -3.86 -4.57
CA GLN A 60 8.14 -3.21 -4.97
C GLN A 60 8.07 -1.84 -4.32
N PHE A 61 7.44 -0.92 -5.03
CA PHE A 61 7.26 0.47 -4.61
C PHE A 61 5.77 0.80 -4.59
N ARG A 62 5.33 1.68 -3.70
CA ARG A 62 3.99 2.25 -3.73
C ARG A 62 4.07 3.73 -3.41
N ILE A 63 3.05 4.48 -3.77
CA ILE A 63 2.98 5.89 -3.41
C ILE A 63 2.34 6.00 -2.02
N VAL A 64 2.91 6.84 -1.16
CA VAL A 64 2.38 7.16 0.18
C VAL A 64 2.18 8.67 0.25
N ARG A 65 0.94 9.12 0.48
CA ARG A 65 0.58 10.55 0.54
C ARG A 65 -0.27 10.84 1.75
N CYS A 66 -0.06 12.01 2.37
CA CYS A 66 -0.97 12.50 3.39
C CYS A 66 -2.22 13.10 2.73
N TRP A 67 -3.39 12.79 3.27
CA TRP A 67 -4.69 13.29 2.84
C TRP A 67 -5.42 13.93 4.01
N LYS A 68 -6.12 15.03 3.76
CA LYS A 68 -7.00 15.67 4.74
C LYS A 68 -8.27 16.15 4.04
N MET A 69 -9.40 16.02 4.73
CA MET A 69 -10.63 16.69 4.32
C MET A 69 -10.49 18.18 4.63
N ILE A 70 -10.42 19.01 3.59
CA ILE A 70 -10.24 20.46 3.72
C ILE A 70 -11.59 21.13 4.00
N SER A 71 -12.65 20.64 3.37
CA SER A 71 -14.04 21.03 3.65
C SER A 71 -14.96 19.81 3.53
N PRO A 72 -16.18 19.84 4.10
CA PRO A 72 -17.11 18.73 3.99
C PRO A 72 -17.30 18.29 2.53
N GLY A 73 -16.98 17.02 2.23
CA GLY A 73 -17.06 16.46 0.87
C GLY A 73 -15.93 16.84 -0.09
N PHE A 74 -14.90 17.54 0.38
CA PHE A 74 -13.70 17.85 -0.38
C PHE A 74 -12.45 17.45 0.40
N ASP A 75 -11.89 16.31 0.02
CA ASP A 75 -10.59 15.86 0.46
C ASP A 75 -9.54 16.04 -0.63
N SER A 76 -8.31 16.27 -0.18
CA SER A 76 -7.19 16.46 -1.08
C SER A 76 -5.90 15.92 -0.47
N SER A 77 -4.95 15.58 -1.33
CA SER A 77 -3.58 15.30 -0.90
C SER A 77 -2.95 16.58 -0.37
N VAL A 78 -2.38 16.49 0.82
CA VAL A 78 -1.74 17.60 1.54
C VAL A 78 -0.27 17.27 1.82
N TYR A 79 0.45 18.21 2.41
CA TYR A 79 1.84 17.99 2.84
C TYR A 79 1.93 16.90 3.92
N ASN A 80 3.01 16.12 3.84
CA ASN A 80 3.31 15.02 4.74
C ASN A 80 3.39 15.45 6.21
N ASP A 81 3.87 16.67 6.45
CA ASP A 81 4.04 17.26 7.79
C ASP A 81 2.75 17.22 8.62
N LEU A 82 1.57 17.28 7.99
CA LEU A 82 0.30 17.22 8.72
C LEU A 82 0.06 15.84 9.34
N CYS A 83 0.37 14.77 8.62
CA CYS A 83 0.24 13.41 9.14
C CYS A 83 1.35 13.09 10.15
N GLU A 84 2.55 13.64 9.95
CA GLU A 84 3.68 13.49 10.85
C GLU A 84 3.43 14.23 12.18
N ALA A 85 2.91 15.47 12.14
CA ALA A 85 2.53 16.24 13.32
C ALA A 85 1.33 15.66 14.07
N ALA A 86 0.52 14.83 13.40
CA ALA A 86 -0.55 14.05 14.03
C ALA A 86 -0.06 12.72 14.63
N ASP A 87 1.26 12.48 14.63
CA ASP A 87 1.92 11.26 15.12
C ASP A 87 1.37 9.97 14.46
N ILE A 88 0.94 10.06 13.20
CA ILE A 88 0.43 8.92 12.45
C ILE A 88 1.59 8.22 11.76
N THR A 89 1.80 6.94 12.09
CA THR A 89 2.87 6.13 11.50
C THR A 89 2.77 6.10 9.98
N ARG A 90 3.83 6.55 9.31
CA ARG A 90 3.92 6.53 7.85
C ARG A 90 4.09 5.09 7.35
N PRO A 91 3.22 4.60 6.44
CA PRO A 91 3.38 3.29 5.84
C PRO A 91 4.64 3.19 4.98
N ASP A 92 5.17 1.97 4.83
CA ASP A 92 6.36 1.73 3.99
C ASP A 92 6.13 2.09 2.53
N GLU A 93 7.06 2.81 1.91
CA GLU A 93 7.00 3.12 0.47
C GLU A 93 7.63 2.02 -0.39
N LYS A 94 8.44 1.16 0.24
CA LYS A 94 9.26 0.14 -0.41
C LYS A 94 9.20 -1.16 0.38
N LYS A 95 9.06 -2.29 -0.32
CA LYS A 95 9.19 -3.63 0.28
C LYS A 95 9.98 -4.58 -0.63
N ILE A 96 10.53 -5.63 -0.04
CA ILE A 96 11.22 -6.70 -0.77
C ILE A 96 10.18 -7.62 -1.42
N CYS A 97 10.45 -8.04 -2.65
CA CYS A 97 9.75 -9.12 -3.34
C CYS A 97 10.73 -10.23 -3.72
N ARG A 98 10.26 -11.48 -3.69
CA ARG A 98 11.07 -12.67 -4.01
C ARG A 98 10.45 -13.42 -5.18
N ASN A 99 11.19 -13.49 -6.27
CA ASN A 99 10.84 -14.28 -7.46
C ASN A 99 11.64 -15.59 -7.49
N PRO A 100 11.33 -16.50 -8.42
CA PRO A 100 12.15 -17.68 -8.66
C PRO A 100 13.62 -17.33 -8.89
N ALA A 101 14.52 -18.24 -8.52
CA ALA A 101 15.96 -18.04 -8.74
C ALA A 101 16.25 -17.72 -10.21
N CYS A 102 17.20 -16.82 -10.44
CA CYS A 102 17.64 -16.53 -11.80
C CYS A 102 18.30 -17.77 -12.41
N GLY A 103 18.05 -18.00 -13.70
CA GLY A 103 18.74 -19.04 -14.47
C GLY A 103 20.24 -18.73 -14.63
N PRO A 104 21.01 -19.69 -15.17
CA PRO A 104 22.44 -19.49 -15.41
C PRO A 104 22.69 -18.30 -16.35
N GLN A 105 23.72 -17.51 -16.06
CA GLN A 105 24.18 -16.39 -16.89
C GLN A 105 25.56 -16.69 -17.46
N TRP A 106 25.83 -16.22 -18.68
CA TRP A 106 27.17 -16.28 -19.27
C TRP A 106 28.10 -15.31 -18.56
N GLU A 107 29.26 -15.80 -18.15
CA GLU A 107 30.37 -14.98 -17.66
C GLU A 107 31.53 -15.07 -18.64
N MET A 108 32.19 -13.93 -18.89
CA MET A 108 33.42 -13.90 -19.68
C MET A 108 34.56 -14.45 -18.81
N SER A 109 35.27 -15.47 -19.31
CA SER A 109 36.52 -15.91 -18.71
C SER A 109 37.71 -15.23 -19.40
N GLU A 110 38.81 -15.07 -18.67
CA GLU A 110 40.08 -14.67 -19.29
C GLU A 110 40.68 -15.86 -20.05
N TRP A 111 41.13 -15.60 -21.28
CA TRP A 111 41.80 -16.61 -22.10
C TRP A 111 43.17 -16.95 -21.49
N SER A 112 43.41 -18.24 -21.23
CA SER A 112 44.75 -18.74 -20.93
C SER A 112 45.42 -19.23 -22.22
N GLU A 113 46.58 -18.66 -22.56
CA GLU A 113 47.48 -19.16 -23.62
C GLU A 113 48.09 -20.53 -23.27
#